data_AF-A0A7S4EHM0-F1
#
_entry.id   AF-A0A7S4EHM0-F1
#
_cell.length_a   1.000
_cell.length_b   1.000
_cell.length_c   1.000
_cell.angle_alpha   90.00
_cell.angle_beta   90.00
_cell.angle_gamma   90.00
#
_symmetry.space_group_name_H-M   'P 1'
#
loop_
_entity.id
_entity.type
_entity.pdbx_description
1 polymer ?
#
loop_
_entity_poly.entity_id
_entity_poly.type
_entity_poly.pdbx_seq_one_letter_code
_entity_poly.pdbx_strand_id
1 'polypeptide(L)'
;DDDNNNNNNSRNIENTKDKTTRVRAMEFVECDLATPLLDRLEGSVDVLIFNPPYVPTDDVEIRGSGIEISWAGGRDGRRVIDRALPQIARLLRRPDGACYMITVDDNLPRELASELRDEHGLKMVPLLRRRARNEYLSVQKISWL
;
A
#
# COMPACT_ATOMS: atom_id res chain seq x y z
N ASP A 1 -6.23 27.32 70.60
CA ASP A 1 -7.48 26.55 70.62
C ASP A 1 -8.24 26.79 69.30
N ASP A 2 -8.26 25.94 68.26
CA ASP A 2 -7.25 25.15 67.50
C ASP A 2 -7.90 24.72 66.15
N ASP A 3 -7.25 24.20 65.10
CA ASP A 3 -5.88 23.69 64.90
C ASP A 3 -5.34 24.06 63.48
N ASN A 4 -4.10 23.67 63.21
CA ASN A 4 -3.36 23.66 61.94
C ASN A 4 -4.03 22.79 60.82
N ASN A 5 -3.71 23.07 59.54
CA ASN A 5 -3.08 22.12 58.59
C ASN A 5 -3.44 22.35 57.09
N ASN A 6 -2.46 22.05 56.23
CA ASN A 6 -2.45 22.10 54.77
C ASN A 6 -3.45 21.13 54.09
N ASN A 7 -3.78 21.39 52.81
CA ASN A 7 -3.21 20.53 51.76
C ASN A 7 -3.26 21.09 50.32
N ASN A 8 -2.15 20.90 49.61
CA ASN A 8 -1.98 21.23 48.20
C ASN A 8 -2.84 20.34 47.31
N ASN A 9 -3.43 20.90 46.23
CA ASN A 9 -4.08 20.09 45.20
C ASN A 9 -3.92 20.64 43.76
N SER A 10 -2.76 21.23 43.47
CA SER A 10 -2.35 21.55 42.09
C SER A 10 -1.89 20.28 41.38
N ARG A 11 -2.86 19.45 40.94
CA ARG A 11 -2.58 18.19 40.24
C ARG A 11 -1.97 18.42 38.86
N ASN A 12 -0.81 17.80 38.66
CA ASN A 12 -0.08 17.53 37.43
C ASN A 12 -0.78 17.93 36.11
N ILE A 13 -0.41 19.08 35.56
CA ILE A 13 -0.45 19.30 34.11
C ILE A 13 0.78 18.62 33.52
N GLU A 14 0.74 17.28 33.48
CA GLU A 14 1.80 16.51 32.83
C GLU A 14 1.69 16.66 31.32
N ASN A 15 2.69 17.33 30.75
CA ASN A 15 2.93 17.50 29.32
C ASN A 15 2.49 16.30 28.47
N THR A 16 1.32 16.42 27.83
CA THR A 16 1.02 15.68 26.59
C THR A 16 1.95 16.19 25.49
N LYS A 17 3.21 15.71 25.53
CA LYS A 17 4.18 15.93 24.46
C LYS A 17 3.61 15.31 23.20
N ASP A 18 3.26 16.19 22.27
CA ASP A 18 2.79 15.85 20.95
C ASP A 18 3.73 14.84 20.28
N LYS A 19 3.26 13.60 20.10
CA LYS A 19 4.04 12.50 19.49
C LYS A 19 4.00 12.59 17.96
N THR A 20 4.20 13.79 17.42
CA THR A 20 4.29 14.02 15.98
C THR A 20 5.60 13.40 15.45
N THR A 21 5.50 12.17 14.95
CA THR A 21 6.56 11.49 14.21
C THR A 21 6.86 12.28 12.93
N ARG A 22 7.92 13.10 12.97
CA ARG A 22 8.38 13.83 11.79
C ARG A 22 8.93 12.87 10.74
N VAL A 23 8.32 12.85 9.56
CA VAL A 23 8.92 12.26 8.35
C VAL A 23 10.26 12.96 8.12
N ARG A 24 11.36 12.20 8.07
CA ARG A 24 12.72 12.77 8.02
C ARG A 24 13.16 13.18 6.62
N ALA A 25 12.71 12.44 5.61
CA ALA A 25 12.93 12.72 4.19
C ALA A 25 11.81 12.07 3.37
N MET A 26 11.47 12.66 2.24
CA MET A 26 10.60 12.08 1.23
C MET A 26 11.07 12.56 -0.14
N GLU A 27 11.33 11.62 -1.04
CA GLU A 27 11.72 11.88 -2.42
C GLU A 27 10.53 11.57 -3.34
N PHE A 28 10.34 12.40 -4.37
CA PHE A 28 9.31 12.21 -5.38
C PHE A 28 9.97 12.01 -6.74
N VAL A 29 9.46 11.07 -7.52
CA VAL A 29 9.92 10.80 -8.89
C VAL A 29 8.68 10.68 -9.77
N GLU A 30 8.57 11.52 -10.79
CA GLU A 30 7.54 11.39 -11.83
C GLU A 30 8.01 10.33 -12.83
N CYS A 31 7.35 9.16 -12.82
CA CYS A 31 7.73 8.03 -13.66
C CYS A 31 6.59 7.02 -13.86
N ASP A 32 6.75 6.14 -14.87
CA ASP A 32 5.87 5.00 -15.10
C ASP A 32 6.27 3.84 -14.17
N LEU A 33 5.44 3.57 -13.18
CA LEU A 33 5.69 2.60 -12.09
C LEU A 33 7.06 2.84 -11.43
N ALA A 34 7.83 1.77 -11.17
CA ALA A 34 9.16 1.86 -10.57
C ALA A 34 10.29 1.78 -11.62
N THR A 35 9.96 1.89 -12.92
CA THR A 35 10.89 1.65 -14.05
C THR A 35 12.28 2.28 -13.90
N PRO A 36 12.44 3.59 -13.58
CA PRO A 36 13.78 4.20 -13.43
C PRO A 36 14.47 3.86 -12.10
N LEU A 37 13.81 3.15 -11.19
CA LEU A 37 14.31 2.79 -9.86
C LEU A 37 14.69 1.30 -9.75
N LEU A 38 14.26 0.44 -10.68
CA LEU A 38 14.42 -1.01 -10.57
C LEU A 38 15.86 -1.43 -10.32
N ASP A 39 16.81 -0.97 -11.15
CA ASP A 39 18.22 -1.37 -11.04
C ASP A 39 18.90 -0.85 -9.76
N ARG A 40 18.42 0.28 -9.21
CA ARG A 40 18.96 0.90 -8.00
C ARG A 40 18.41 0.29 -6.71
N LEU A 41 17.16 -0.19 -6.76
CA LEU A 41 16.41 -0.67 -5.59
C LEU A 41 16.11 -2.18 -5.62
N GLU A 42 16.68 -2.91 -6.57
CA GLU A 42 16.56 -4.36 -6.70
C GLU A 42 16.91 -5.08 -5.40
N GLY A 43 15.98 -5.89 -4.89
CA GLY A 43 16.13 -6.61 -3.63
C GLY A 43 16.38 -5.73 -2.39
N SER A 44 16.12 -4.42 -2.44
CA SER A 44 16.41 -3.49 -1.34
C SER A 44 15.18 -2.91 -0.65
N VAL A 45 13.97 -3.19 -1.13
CA VAL A 45 12.73 -2.61 -0.58
C VAL A 45 12.16 -3.49 0.53
N ASP A 46 12.23 -3.01 1.78
CA ASP A 46 11.60 -3.66 2.95
C ASP A 46 10.07 -3.61 2.89
N VAL A 47 9.51 -2.45 2.55
CA VAL A 47 8.06 -2.18 2.52
C VAL A 47 7.72 -1.44 1.24
N LEU A 48 6.83 -2.04 0.44
CA LEU A 48 6.22 -1.42 -0.73
C LEU A 48 4.72 -1.24 -0.45
N ILE A 49 4.16 -0.08 -0.81
CA ILE A 49 2.71 0.18 -0.71
C ILE A 49 2.22 0.56 -2.09
N PHE A 50 1.16 -0.11 -2.56
CA PHE A 50 0.60 0.15 -3.88
C PHE A 50 -0.93 0.23 -3.82
N ASN A 51 -1.46 1.40 -4.16
CA ASN A 51 -2.88 1.62 -4.39
C ASN A 51 -3.08 1.81 -5.90
N PRO A 52 -3.15 0.72 -6.69
CA PRO A 52 -3.25 0.80 -8.15
C PRO A 52 -4.55 1.48 -8.59
N PRO A 53 -4.65 1.93 -9.86
CA PRO A 53 -5.93 2.10 -10.51
C PRO A 53 -6.55 0.72 -10.75
N TYR A 54 -7.45 0.31 -9.85
CA TYR A 54 -8.04 -1.04 -9.79
C TYR A 54 -9.47 -1.13 -10.32
N VAL A 55 -10.08 -0.03 -10.78
CA VAL A 55 -11.46 -0.04 -11.26
C VAL A 55 -11.48 -0.56 -12.69
N PRO A 56 -12.29 -1.59 -13.03
CA PRO A 56 -12.48 -2.03 -14.40
C PRO A 56 -13.04 -0.89 -15.27
N THR A 57 -12.40 -0.64 -16.40
CA THR A 57 -12.80 0.40 -17.38
C THR A 57 -12.59 -0.12 -18.80
N ASP A 58 -13.35 0.39 -19.76
CA ASP A 58 -13.12 0.04 -21.16
C ASP A 58 -11.74 0.56 -21.63
N ASP A 59 -11.00 -0.25 -22.39
CA ASP A 59 -9.62 0.06 -22.80
C ASP A 59 -9.51 1.34 -23.66
N VAL A 60 -10.63 1.84 -24.19
CA VAL A 60 -10.74 3.08 -24.99
C VAL A 60 -10.56 4.34 -24.12
N GLU A 61 -10.95 4.30 -22.85
CA GLU A 61 -10.95 5.49 -21.97
C GLU A 61 -9.56 5.88 -21.46
N ILE A 62 -8.59 4.96 -21.55
CA ILE A 62 -7.28 5.08 -20.88
C ILE A 62 -6.26 5.90 -21.69
N ARG A 63 -6.75 6.99 -22.29
CA ARG A 63 -6.01 8.00 -23.07
C ARG A 63 -6.16 9.43 -22.55
N GLY A 64 -6.98 9.67 -21.52
CA GLY A 64 -7.08 10.98 -20.87
C GLY A 64 -5.90 11.27 -19.94
N SER A 65 -5.35 12.48 -19.99
CA SER A 65 -4.31 12.98 -19.06
C SER A 65 -4.89 13.54 -17.74
N GLY A 66 -6.06 13.06 -17.34
CA GLY A 66 -6.86 13.59 -16.23
C GLY A 66 -6.80 12.75 -14.96
N ILE A 67 -7.62 13.12 -13.97
CA ILE A 67 -7.75 12.42 -12.69
C ILE A 67 -8.18 10.94 -12.85
N GLU A 68 -8.79 10.59 -13.98
CA GLU A 68 -9.36 9.26 -14.26
C GLU A 68 -8.30 8.15 -14.31
N ILE A 69 -7.04 8.49 -14.62
CA ILE A 69 -5.88 7.58 -14.51
C ILE A 69 -5.73 7.05 -13.07
N SER A 70 -6.22 7.77 -12.05
CA SER A 70 -6.13 7.36 -10.64
C SER A 70 -6.99 6.14 -10.29
N TRP A 71 -7.94 5.76 -11.15
CA TRP A 71 -8.81 4.60 -10.94
C TRP A 71 -8.90 3.66 -12.15
N ALA A 72 -8.78 4.16 -13.38
CA ALA A 72 -8.98 3.40 -14.61
C ALA A 72 -7.91 2.30 -14.83
N GLY A 73 -8.25 1.07 -14.43
CA GLY A 73 -7.37 -0.09 -14.51
C GLY A 73 -7.48 -0.89 -15.82
N GLY A 74 -8.36 -0.50 -16.74
CA GLY A 74 -8.66 -1.24 -17.96
C GLY A 74 -9.42 -2.54 -17.72
N ARG A 75 -9.29 -3.50 -18.64
CA ARG A 75 -9.90 -4.83 -18.47
C ARG A 75 -9.59 -5.43 -17.09
N ASP A 76 -10.64 -5.90 -16.41
CA ASP A 76 -10.60 -6.50 -15.07
C ASP A 76 -9.94 -5.58 -13.99
N GLY A 77 -9.75 -4.30 -14.29
CA GLY A 77 -8.99 -3.35 -13.46
C GLY A 77 -7.51 -3.70 -13.32
N ARG A 78 -6.97 -4.60 -14.15
CA ARG A 78 -5.68 -5.27 -13.95
C ARG A 78 -4.51 -4.69 -14.74
N ARG A 79 -4.72 -3.91 -15.81
CA ARG A 79 -3.68 -3.52 -16.79
C ARG A 79 -2.44 -2.86 -16.18
N VAL A 80 -2.60 -2.14 -15.07
CA VAL A 80 -1.48 -1.52 -14.33
C VAL A 80 -0.93 -2.47 -13.25
N ILE A 81 -1.78 -3.31 -12.67
CA ILE A 81 -1.39 -4.34 -11.69
C ILE A 81 -0.46 -5.36 -12.35
N ASP A 82 -0.86 -5.95 -13.49
CA ASP A 82 -0.09 -6.98 -14.21
C ASP A 82 1.31 -6.48 -14.59
N ARG A 83 1.43 -5.19 -14.97
CA ARG A 83 2.73 -4.54 -15.26
C ARG A 83 3.58 -4.30 -14.00
N ALA A 84 2.94 -4.14 -12.84
CA ALA A 84 3.60 -3.85 -11.58
C ALA A 84 4.06 -5.11 -10.83
N LEU A 85 3.38 -6.25 -10.97
CA LEU A 85 3.71 -7.48 -10.22
C LEU A 85 5.16 -7.96 -10.44
N PRO A 86 5.72 -8.00 -11.66
CA PRO A 86 7.13 -8.35 -11.87
C PRO A 86 8.10 -7.31 -11.29
N GLN A 87 7.72 -6.02 -11.30
CA GLN A 87 8.53 -4.95 -10.70
C GLN A 87 8.55 -5.08 -9.18
N ILE A 88 7.40 -5.35 -8.54
CA ILE A 88 7.29 -5.61 -7.11
C ILE A 88 8.18 -6.80 -6.73
N ALA A 89 8.14 -7.88 -7.51
CA ALA A 89 8.98 -9.06 -7.26
C ALA A 89 10.49 -8.76 -7.34
N ARG A 90 10.90 -7.90 -8.27
CA ARG A 90 12.30 -7.47 -8.41
C ARG A 90 12.76 -6.56 -7.25
N LEU A 91 11.87 -5.72 -6.73
CA LEU A 91 12.19 -4.72 -5.69
C LEU A 91 12.24 -5.29 -4.27
N LEU A 92 11.36 -6.23 -3.92
CA LEU A 92 11.21 -6.69 -2.53
C LEU A 92 12.46 -7.38 -2.00
N ARG A 93 12.96 -6.91 -0.84
CA ARG A 93 14.09 -7.54 -0.15
C ARG A 93 13.77 -8.98 0.25
N ARG A 94 14.70 -9.90 0.05
CA ARG A 94 14.60 -11.28 0.59
C ARG A 94 15.16 -11.34 2.03
N PRO A 95 14.58 -12.18 2.92
CA PRO A 95 13.32 -12.90 2.81
C PRO A 95 12.09 -12.12 3.35
N ASP A 96 12.30 -10.96 4.00
CA ASP A 96 11.25 -10.33 4.82
C ASP A 96 10.45 -9.23 4.12
N GLY A 97 10.87 -8.81 2.92
CA GLY A 97 10.25 -7.72 2.17
C GLY A 97 8.78 -7.99 1.87
N ALA A 98 7.94 -6.98 2.09
CA ALA A 98 6.49 -7.09 1.91
C ALA A 98 5.92 -5.94 1.08
N CYS A 99 5.05 -6.28 0.13
CA CYS A 99 4.18 -5.32 -0.55
C CYS A 99 2.76 -5.40 0.02
N TYR A 100 2.14 -4.23 0.23
CA TYR A 100 0.72 -4.09 0.57
C TYR A 100 0.00 -3.47 -0.62
N MET A 101 -0.86 -4.24 -1.27
CA MET A 101 -1.59 -3.84 -2.47
C MET A 101 -3.11 -3.83 -2.23
N ILE A 102 -3.83 -2.84 -2.76
CA ILE A 102 -5.30 -2.81 -2.73
C ILE A 102 -5.85 -3.48 -3.99
N THR A 103 -6.86 -4.33 -3.83
CA THR A 103 -7.64 -4.93 -4.94
C THR A 103 -9.15 -4.92 -4.63
N VAL A 104 -9.98 -4.90 -5.67
CA VAL A 104 -11.40 -5.31 -5.62
C VAL A 104 -11.56 -6.77 -6.06
N ASP A 105 -12.79 -7.29 -6.05
CA ASP A 105 -13.08 -8.66 -6.49
C ASP A 105 -12.86 -8.83 -8.00
N ASP A 106 -13.19 -7.79 -8.79
CA ASP A 106 -13.05 -7.78 -10.25
C ASP A 106 -11.59 -7.89 -10.72
N ASN A 107 -10.60 -7.60 -9.86
CA ASN A 107 -9.18 -7.80 -10.17
C ASN A 107 -8.74 -9.26 -10.08
N LEU A 108 -9.66 -10.19 -9.85
CA LEU A 108 -9.41 -11.64 -9.79
C LEU A 108 -8.22 -11.98 -8.86
N PRO A 109 -8.18 -11.52 -7.59
CA PRO A 109 -6.98 -11.61 -6.75
C PRO A 109 -6.49 -13.03 -6.42
N ARG A 110 -7.25 -14.07 -6.77
CA ARG A 110 -6.80 -15.47 -6.74
C ARG A 110 -5.88 -15.83 -7.91
N GLU A 111 -6.13 -15.25 -9.09
CA GLU A 111 -5.31 -15.45 -10.29
C GLU A 111 -3.97 -14.75 -10.13
N LEU A 112 -3.99 -13.47 -9.75
CA LEU A 112 -2.80 -12.69 -9.36
C LEU A 112 -1.93 -13.43 -8.31
N ALA A 113 -2.58 -14.13 -7.36
CA ALA A 113 -1.92 -14.91 -6.31
C ALA A 113 -1.42 -16.31 -6.75
N SER A 114 -1.79 -16.78 -7.95
CA SER A 114 -1.16 -17.92 -8.62
C SER A 114 0.01 -17.42 -9.46
N GLU A 115 -0.21 -16.43 -10.33
CA GLU A 115 0.81 -15.79 -11.19
C GLU A 115 2.05 -15.40 -10.36
N LEU A 116 1.89 -14.66 -9.26
CA LEU A 116 2.99 -14.29 -8.34
C LEU A 116 3.73 -15.47 -7.71
N ARG A 117 3.04 -16.58 -7.49
CA ARG A 117 3.62 -17.78 -6.86
C ARG A 117 4.42 -18.56 -7.89
N ASP A 118 3.83 -18.77 -9.05
CA ASP A 118 4.31 -19.68 -10.09
C ASP A 118 5.45 -19.02 -10.89
N GLU A 119 5.38 -17.71 -11.15
CA GLU A 119 6.40 -16.96 -11.89
C GLU A 119 7.47 -16.33 -11.01
N HIS A 120 7.16 -15.98 -9.75
CA HIS A 120 8.03 -15.17 -8.91
C HIS A 120 8.33 -15.75 -7.51
N GLY A 121 7.68 -16.84 -7.09
CA GLY A 121 7.90 -17.43 -5.76
C GLY A 121 7.43 -16.55 -4.60
N LEU A 122 6.40 -15.73 -4.84
CA LEU A 122 5.75 -14.87 -3.85
C LEU A 122 4.36 -15.41 -3.49
N LYS A 123 3.98 -15.31 -2.22
CA LYS A 123 2.59 -15.52 -1.77
C LYS A 123 1.88 -14.18 -1.65
N MET A 124 0.66 -14.12 -2.19
CA MET A 124 -0.28 -13.01 -2.02
C MET A 124 -1.46 -13.51 -1.16
N VAL A 125 -1.77 -12.80 -0.07
CA VAL A 125 -2.83 -13.17 0.89
C VAL A 125 -3.64 -11.96 1.35
N PRO A 126 -4.97 -12.06 1.50
CA PRO A 126 -5.79 -10.96 2.03
C PRO A 126 -5.56 -10.80 3.54
N LEU A 127 -5.23 -9.57 3.96
CA LEU A 127 -5.11 -9.20 5.39
C LEU A 127 -6.37 -8.56 5.95
N LEU A 128 -7.01 -7.72 5.14
CA LEU A 128 -8.21 -6.98 5.52
C LEU A 128 -9.14 -6.92 4.32
N ARG A 129 -10.44 -7.09 4.55
CA ARG A 129 -11.49 -6.90 3.56
C ARG A 129 -12.56 -5.99 4.12
N ARG A 130 -12.98 -4.98 3.35
CA ARG A 130 -13.97 -3.99 3.74
C ARG A 130 -14.92 -3.71 2.59
N ARG A 131 -16.23 -3.72 2.86
CA ARG A 131 -17.24 -3.24 1.91
C ARG A 131 -17.18 -1.71 1.83
N ALA A 132 -17.09 -1.18 0.62
CA ALA A 132 -17.25 0.24 0.33
C ALA A 132 -18.31 0.39 -0.76
N ARG A 133 -19.42 1.06 -0.43
CA ARG A 133 -20.61 1.13 -1.30
C ARG A 133 -21.06 -0.29 -1.70
N ASN A 134 -20.92 -0.63 -2.99
CA ASN A 134 -21.36 -1.88 -3.60
C ASN A 134 -20.21 -2.88 -3.85
N GLU A 135 -18.96 -2.49 -3.55
CA GLU A 135 -17.74 -3.28 -3.82
C GLU A 135 -17.07 -3.73 -2.52
N TYR A 136 -16.18 -4.73 -2.63
CA TYR A 136 -15.30 -5.17 -1.55
C TYR A 136 -13.85 -4.86 -1.87
N LEU A 137 -13.28 -3.86 -1.19
CA LEU A 137 -11.84 -3.63 -1.23
C LEU A 137 -11.16 -4.60 -0.28
N SER A 138 -10.04 -5.16 -0.73
CA SER A 138 -9.18 -6.06 0.04
C SER A 138 -7.75 -5.52 0.04
N VAL A 139 -7.13 -5.43 1.23
CA VAL A 139 -5.69 -5.19 1.36
C VAL A 139 -4.98 -6.54 1.30
N GLN A 140 -4.16 -6.72 0.29
CA GLN A 140 -3.40 -7.91 -0.02
C GLN A 140 -1.97 -7.71 0.48
N LYS A 141 -1.41 -8.70 1.19
CA LYS A 141 0.02 -8.77 1.49
C LYS A 141 0.69 -9.72 0.51
N ILE A 142 1.66 -9.22 -0.22
CA ILE A 142 2.59 -9.98 -1.06
C ILE A 142 3.90 -10.09 -0.30
N SER A 143 4.46 -11.30 -0.18
CA SER A 143 5.75 -11.56 0.48
C SER A 143 6.36 -12.87 -0.03
N TRP A 144 7.63 -13.12 0.27
CA TRP A 144 8.29 -14.39 -0.06
C TRP A 144 7.60 -15.60 0.61
N LEU A 145 7.66 -16.75 -0.07
CA LEU A 145 7.05 -18.01 0.38
C LEU A 145 7.59 -18.49 1.73
#